data_AF-A0A2V1B590-F1
#
_entry.id   AF-A0A2V1B590-F1
#
_cell.length_a   1.000
_cell.length_b   1.000
_cell.length_c   1.000
_cell.angle_alpha   90.00
_cell.angle_beta   90.00
_cell.angle_gamma   90.00
#
_symmetry.space_group_name_H-M   'P 1'
#
loop_
_entity.id
_entity.type
_entity.pdbx_description
1 polymer ?
#
loop_
_entity_poly.entity_id
_entity_poly.type
_entity_poly.pdbx_seq_one_letter_code
_entity_poly.pdbx_strand_id
1 'polypeptide(L)'
;YNNIGHAFEIGASTYVIAEDNIFQNIAIIAQSLIESEVFTALSTSTNAACSVYLKHICQLNGFGNSGTFSENDTSFFSDFLRKNITNTTTYTIIVSSI
;
A
#
# COMPACT_ATOMS: atom_id res chain seq x y z
N TYR A 1 3.17 5.16 14.62
CA TYR A 1 3.81 4.40 15.71
C TYR A 1 5.32 4.45 15.48
N ASN A 2 6.10 4.79 16.51
CA ASN A 2 7.53 5.10 16.38
C ASN A 2 8.36 3.85 16.02
N ASN A 3 8.86 3.77 14.80
CA ASN A 3 9.78 2.73 14.37
C ASN A 3 11.16 3.35 14.10
N ILE A 4 12.18 2.87 14.83
CA ILE A 4 13.57 3.34 14.74
C ILE A 4 14.34 2.69 13.57
N GLY A 5 13.75 1.69 12.90
CA GLY A 5 14.28 0.99 11.72
C GLY A 5 13.38 1.17 10.50
N HIS A 6 12.84 0.05 9.98
CA HIS A 6 11.97 0.02 8.80
C HIS A 6 10.67 -0.77 9.00
N ALA A 7 9.65 -0.52 8.18
CA ALA A 7 8.35 -1.20 8.27
C ALA A 7 8.22 -2.45 7.39
N PHE A 8 8.63 -2.38 6.12
CA PHE A 8 8.55 -3.48 5.15
C PHE A 8 9.93 -4.00 4.77
N GLU A 9 10.03 -5.33 4.72
CA GLU A 9 11.03 -6.08 3.95
C GLU A 9 10.25 -6.84 2.87
N ILE A 10 10.47 -6.49 1.60
CA ILE A 10 9.75 -7.09 0.48
C ILE A 10 10.75 -7.87 -0.37
N GLY A 11 10.79 -9.18 -0.16
CA GLY A 11 11.68 -10.09 -0.88
C GLY A 11 11.17 -10.46 -2.26
N ALA A 12 12.02 -11.10 -3.05
CA ALA A 12 11.68 -11.57 -4.39
C ALA A 12 10.42 -12.44 -4.43
N SER A 13 9.70 -12.40 -5.55
CA SER A 13 8.45 -13.15 -5.78
C SER A 13 7.32 -12.83 -4.79
N THR A 14 7.30 -11.61 -4.25
CA THR A 14 6.25 -11.11 -3.36
C THR A 14 5.37 -10.11 -4.10
N TYR A 15 4.06 -10.16 -3.87
CA TYR A 15 3.11 -9.21 -4.43
C TYR A 15 2.47 -8.39 -3.32
N VAL A 16 2.60 -7.06 -3.36
CA VAL A 16 2.08 -6.17 -2.31
C VAL A 16 1.20 -5.07 -2.91
N ILE A 17 -0.04 -4.97 -2.43
CA ILE A 17 -0.89 -3.79 -2.60
C ILE A 17 -0.99 -3.11 -1.24
N ALA A 18 -0.30 -1.97 -1.10
CA ALA A 18 -0.37 -1.13 0.09
C ALA A 18 -1.34 0.02 -0.20
N GLU A 19 -2.55 -0.09 0.35
CA GLU A 19 -3.57 0.96 0.32
C GLU A 19 -4.09 1.23 1.73
N ASP A 20 -4.55 2.46 1.97
CA ASP A 20 -5.18 2.88 3.23
C ASP A 20 -4.33 2.77 4.52
N ASN A 21 -3.01 2.67 4.40
CA ASN A 21 -2.13 2.60 5.57
C ASN A 21 -1.81 3.99 6.13
N ILE A 22 -1.46 4.09 7.41
CA ILE A 22 -0.93 5.30 8.03
C ILE A 22 0.49 5.05 8.53
N PHE A 23 1.47 5.69 7.87
CA PHE A 23 2.87 5.67 8.28
C PHE A 23 3.19 6.91 9.08
N GLN A 24 3.24 6.78 10.41
CA GLN A 24 3.56 7.88 11.33
C GLN A 24 4.84 7.61 12.12
N ASN A 25 5.84 8.49 11.99
CA ASN A 25 7.15 8.37 12.64
C ASN A 25 7.91 7.09 12.23
N ILE A 26 7.94 6.80 10.92
CA ILE A 26 8.64 5.64 10.34
C ILE A 26 9.66 6.15 9.34
N ALA A 27 10.94 6.17 9.71
CA ALA A 27 12.00 6.75 8.88
C ALA A 27 12.16 6.02 7.52
N ILE A 28 12.13 4.69 7.54
CA ILE A 28 12.24 3.85 6.34
C ILE A 28 10.96 3.03 6.24
N ILE A 29 10.10 3.29 5.25
CA ILE A 29 8.86 2.52 5.14
C ILE A 29 9.12 1.17 4.51
N ALA A 30 9.82 1.11 3.40
CA ALA A 30 10.30 -0.14 2.81
C ALA A 30 11.83 -0.06 2.66
N GLN A 31 12.52 -1.13 3.06
CA GLN A 31 13.97 -1.21 2.86
C GLN A 31 14.30 -1.32 1.36
N SER A 32 15.40 -0.70 0.94
CA SER A 32 15.86 -0.70 -0.46
C SER A 32 16.13 -2.11 -0.99
N LEU A 33 16.07 -2.27 -2.32
CA LEU A 33 16.11 -3.56 -3.05
C LEU A 33 14.75 -4.29 -3.02
N ILE A 34 13.71 -3.59 -3.46
CA ILE A 34 12.41 -4.19 -3.76
C ILE A 34 12.55 -4.97 -5.07
N GLU A 35 12.83 -6.27 -4.99
CA GLU A 35 12.95 -7.19 -6.14
C GLU A 35 11.60 -7.85 -6.47
N SER A 36 10.53 -7.09 -6.34
CA SER A 36 9.16 -7.60 -6.22
C SER A 36 8.13 -6.62 -6.78
N GLU A 37 6.92 -7.07 -7.04
CA GLU A 37 5.85 -6.29 -7.64
C GLU A 37 5.00 -5.63 -6.56
N VAL A 38 5.09 -4.30 -6.48
CA VAL A 38 4.47 -3.51 -5.40
C VAL A 38 3.66 -2.36 -5.97
N PHE A 39 2.49 -2.14 -5.40
CA PHE A 39 1.62 -1.00 -5.67
C PHE A 39 1.31 -0.26 -4.38
N THR A 40 1.60 1.04 -4.28
CA THR A 40 1.44 1.84 -3.06
C THR A 40 0.39 2.95 -3.17
N ALA A 41 -0.56 2.79 -4.09
CA ALA A 41 -1.76 3.61 -4.18
C ALA A 41 -1.48 5.13 -4.23
N LEU A 42 -0.62 5.56 -5.15
CA LEU A 42 0.01 6.89 -5.21
C LEU A 42 -0.92 8.09 -5.47
N SER A 43 -2.04 7.87 -6.15
CA SER A 43 -2.96 8.94 -6.54
C SER A 43 -4.33 8.39 -6.89
N THR A 44 -5.39 9.19 -6.76
CA THR A 44 -6.75 8.75 -7.13
C THR A 44 -6.85 8.24 -8.57
N SER A 45 -6.08 8.81 -9.50
CA SER A 45 -6.08 8.37 -10.91
C SER A 45 -5.38 7.03 -11.11
N THR A 46 -4.19 6.82 -10.54
CA THR A 46 -3.50 5.52 -10.59
C THR A 46 -4.31 4.43 -9.88
N ASN A 47 -4.99 4.80 -8.79
CA ASN A 47 -5.74 3.88 -7.95
C ASN A 47 -7.03 3.37 -8.60
N ALA A 48 -7.50 4.03 -9.66
CA ALA A 48 -8.64 3.56 -10.45
C ALA A 48 -8.38 2.17 -11.07
N ALA A 49 -7.12 1.80 -11.30
CA ALA A 49 -6.71 0.49 -11.80
C ALA A 49 -7.21 -0.68 -10.91
N CYS A 50 -7.35 -0.44 -9.61
CA CYS A 50 -7.84 -1.43 -8.65
C CYS A 50 -9.30 -1.85 -8.92
N SER A 51 -10.11 -0.99 -9.54
CA SER A 51 -11.55 -1.25 -9.71
C SER A 51 -11.84 -2.53 -10.50
N VAL A 52 -10.99 -2.83 -11.49
CA VAL A 52 -11.13 -4.02 -12.36
C VAL A 52 -10.84 -5.31 -11.59
N TYR A 53 -9.85 -5.28 -10.70
CA TYR A 53 -9.27 -6.49 -10.11
C TYR A 53 -9.65 -6.70 -8.65
N LEU A 54 -9.80 -5.61 -7.90
CA LEU A 54 -10.10 -5.56 -6.46
C LEU A 54 -11.55 -5.17 -6.16
N LYS A 55 -12.29 -4.66 -7.16
CA LYS A 55 -13.69 -4.19 -7.06
C LYS A 55 -13.90 -2.89 -6.28
N HIS A 56 -12.82 -2.17 -5.98
CA HIS A 56 -12.84 -0.81 -5.44
C HIS A 56 -11.69 0.03 -6.03
N ILE A 57 -11.79 1.35 -5.90
CA ILE A 57 -10.67 2.25 -6.17
C ILE A 57 -9.74 2.17 -4.96
N CYS A 58 -8.45 1.91 -5.17
CA CYS A 58 -7.52 1.81 -4.05
C CYS A 58 -7.44 3.12 -3.25
N GLN A 59 -7.30 3.02 -1.92
CA GLN A 59 -7.21 4.21 -1.07
C GLN A 59 -5.77 4.69 -0.87
N LEU A 60 -5.60 6.02 -0.85
CA LEU A 60 -4.30 6.64 -0.60
C LEU A 60 -3.75 6.23 0.78
N ASN A 61 -2.44 6.03 0.87
CA ASN A 61 -1.76 5.92 2.16
C ASN A 61 -1.51 7.31 2.78
N GLY A 62 -1.60 7.43 4.09
CA GLY A 62 -1.25 8.62 4.86
C GLY A 62 0.18 8.57 5.39
N PHE A 63 0.91 9.67 5.30
CA PHE A 63 2.30 9.78 5.77
C PHE A 63 2.45 10.99 6.70
N GLY A 64 2.94 10.76 7.91
CA GLY A 64 3.26 11.81 8.88
C GLY A 64 4.64 11.61 9.46
N ASN A 65 5.56 12.55 9.26
CA ASN A 65 6.95 12.48 9.73
C ASN A 65 7.60 11.09 9.44
N SER A 66 7.44 10.60 8.22
CA SER A 66 7.91 9.28 7.77
C SER A 66 8.62 9.40 6.43
N GLY A 67 9.33 8.35 6.03
CA GLY A 67 9.92 8.21 4.70
C GLY A 67 8.87 8.06 3.59
N THR A 68 9.33 7.81 2.37
CA THR A 68 8.46 7.56 1.20
C THR A 68 8.19 6.08 0.99
N PHE A 69 7.07 5.76 0.34
CA PHE A 69 6.78 4.41 -0.17
C PHE A 69 6.00 4.53 -1.48
N SER A 70 6.69 4.37 -2.60
CA SER A 70 6.21 4.85 -3.90
C SER A 70 6.46 3.88 -5.04
N GLU A 71 5.69 2.81 -5.07
CA GLU A 71 5.71 1.79 -6.12
C GLU A 71 4.37 1.78 -6.86
N ASN A 72 4.38 1.46 -8.16
CA ASN A 72 3.19 1.57 -9.01
C ASN A 72 3.01 0.38 -9.97
N ASP A 73 3.61 -0.77 -9.66
CA ASP A 73 3.47 -1.95 -10.50
C ASP A 73 2.01 -2.45 -10.44
N THR A 74 1.44 -2.75 -11.59
CA THR A 74 0.07 -3.28 -11.72
C THR A 74 0.04 -4.60 -12.49
N SER A 75 1.20 -5.10 -12.94
CA SER A 75 1.33 -6.31 -13.74
C SER A 75 0.74 -7.55 -13.07
N PHE A 76 0.78 -7.59 -11.74
CA PHE A 76 0.29 -8.69 -10.90
C PHE A 76 -1.19 -8.56 -10.49
N PHE A 77 -1.88 -7.47 -10.82
CA PHE A 77 -3.27 -7.24 -10.37
C PHE A 77 -4.23 -8.33 -10.82
N SER A 78 -3.97 -8.96 -11.97
CA SER A 78 -4.82 -10.05 -12.47
C SER A 78 -4.87 -11.26 -11.53
N ASP A 79 -3.89 -11.43 -10.65
CA ASP A 79 -3.85 -12.51 -9.67
C ASP A 79 -4.92 -12.37 -8.58
N PHE A 80 -5.51 -11.18 -8.44
CA PHE A 80 -6.60 -10.91 -7.50
C PHE A 80 -7.97 -11.24 -8.07
N LEU A 81 -8.06 -11.53 -9.37
CA LEU A 81 -9.33 -11.89 -10.00
C LEU A 81 -9.93 -13.12 -9.33
N ARG A 82 -11.23 -13.02 -9.02
CA ARG A 82 -12.03 -14.07 -8.38
C ARG A 82 -11.61 -14.47 -6.97
N LYS A 83 -10.64 -13.77 -6.36
CA LYS A 83 -10.39 -13.86 -4.91
C LYS A 83 -11.45 -13.06 -4.16
N ASN A 84 -11.71 -13.45 -2.91
CA ASN A 84 -12.57 -12.67 -2.03
C ASN A 84 -11.72 -11.58 -1.37
N ILE A 85 -12.06 -10.32 -1.63
CA ILE A 85 -11.27 -9.16 -1.23
C ILE A 85 -12.13 -8.33 -0.29
N THR A 86 -11.65 -8.16 0.93
CA THR A 86 -12.31 -7.33 1.93
C THR A 86 -12.24 -5.87 1.51
N ASN A 87 -13.40 -5.24 1.41
CA ASN A 87 -13.51 -3.84 1.04
C ASN A 87 -12.91 -2.97 2.16
N THR A 88 -11.98 -2.07 1.79
CA THR A 88 -11.35 -1.14 2.73
C THR A 88 -12.23 0.10 2.98
N THR A 89 -12.18 0.64 4.19
CA THR A 89 -12.82 1.91 4.58
C THR A 89 -11.74 2.99 4.71
N THR A 90 -11.93 4.17 4.12
CA THR A 90 -10.96 5.29 4.11
C THR A 90 -10.24 5.56 5.44
N TYR A 91 -8.92 5.77 5.37
CA TYR A 91 -7.97 5.97 6.47
C TYR A 91 -8.30 7.14 7.40
N THR A 92 -9.16 8.06 6.97
CA THR A 92 -9.60 9.22 7.78
C THR A 92 -10.30 8.82 9.09
N ILE A 93 -10.75 7.56 9.22
CA ILE A 93 -11.36 7.01 10.45
C ILE A 93 -10.34 6.27 11.34
N ILE A 94 -9.15 5.97 10.81
CA ILE A 94 -8.25 5.02 11.45
C ILE A 94 -7.38 5.66 12.54
N VAL A 95 -7.10 6.97 12.51
CA VAL A 95 -6.27 7.64 13.55
C VAL A 95 -6.95 7.70 14.93
N SER A 96 -8.29 7.67 15.01
CA SER A 96 -9.01 7.68 16.30
C SER A 96 -9.31 6.29 16.86
N SER A 97 -8.96 5.23 16.13
CA SER A 97 -9.44 3.87 16.39
C SER A 97 -8.31 2.85 16.65
N ILE A 98 -7.04 3.29 16.63
CA ILE A 98 -5.85 2.49 16.94
C ILE A 98 -5.16 3.03 18.19
#